data_AF-A0A2J4ZNG4-F1
#
_entry.id   AF-A0A2J4ZNG4-F1
#
_cell.length_a   1.000
_cell.length_b   1.000
_cell.length_c   1.000
_cell.angle_alpha   90.00
_cell.angle_beta   90.00
_cell.angle_gamma   90.00
#
_symmetry.space_group_name_H-M   'P 1'
#
loop_
_entity.id
_entity.type
_entity.pdbx_description
1 polymer ?
#
loop_
_entity_poly.entity_id
_entity_poly.type
_entity_poly.pdbx_seq_one_letter_code
_entity_poly.pdbx_strand_id
1 'polypeptide(L)' 'DEAFNQLLAWHLLPWSGRFLSVFIAGAGNPFYQALGQLAQETLTRWQARLPCAVADKPLYR' A
#
# COMPACT_ATOMS: atom_id res chain seq x y z
N ASP A 1 -13.37 -13.77 0.31
CA ASP A 1 -13.09 -12.80 -0.77
C ASP A 1 -13.60 -11.40 -0.47
N GLU A 2 -14.87 -11.20 -0.15
CA GLU A 2 -15.41 -9.85 0.13
C GLU A 2 -14.73 -9.13 1.30
N ALA A 3 -14.59 -9.79 2.46
CA ALA A 3 -13.93 -9.21 3.63
C ALA A 3 -12.45 -8.85 3.37
N PHE A 4 -11.77 -9.63 2.53
CA PHE A 4 -10.39 -9.34 2.12
C PHE A 4 -10.33 -8.11 1.21
N ASN A 5 -11.25 -8.00 0.26
CA ASN A 5 -11.36 -6.84 -0.62
C ASN A 5 -11.68 -5.57 0.18
N GLN A 6 -12.59 -5.65 1.15
CA GLN A 6 -12.92 -4.55 2.06
C GLN A 6 -11.72 -4.15 2.92
N LEU A 7 -10.98 -5.12 3.47
CA LEU A 7 -9.75 -4.88 4.24
C LEU A 7 -8.74 -4.08 3.40
N LEU A 8 -8.47 -4.53 2.17
CA LEU A 8 -7.54 -3.85 1.30
C LEU A 8 -8.05 -2.45 0.92
N ALA A 9 -9.27 -2.34 0.40
CA ALA A 9 -9.81 -1.09 -0.14
C ALA A 9 -10.04 -0.02 0.92
N TRP A 10 -10.49 -0.38 2.13
CA TRP A 10 -10.93 0.59 3.13
C TRP A 10 -9.95 0.79 4.28
N HIS A 11 -9.06 -0.17 4.53
CA HIS A 11 -8.23 -0.17 5.74
C HIS A 11 -6.72 -0.23 5.48
N LEU A 12 -6.27 -0.70 4.31
CA LEU A 12 -4.83 -0.77 4.00
C LEU A 12 -4.42 0.20 2.88
N LEU A 13 -5.00 0.06 1.68
CA LEU A 13 -4.63 0.83 0.50
C LEU A 13 -4.80 2.36 0.62
N PRO A 14 -5.73 2.90 1.45
CA PRO A 14 -5.84 4.35 1.60
C PRO A 14 -4.57 5.07 2.09
N TRP A 15 -3.65 4.37 2.77
CA TRP A 15 -2.44 4.98 3.34
C TRP A 15 -1.15 4.19 3.06
N SER A 16 -1.24 2.91 2.69
CA SER A 16 -0.06 2.06 2.51
C SER A 16 0.89 2.57 1.43
N GLY A 17 0.38 3.17 0.35
CA GLY A 17 1.21 3.79 -0.69
C GLY A 17 2.08 4.93 -0.13
N ARG A 18 1.51 5.79 0.72
CA ARG A 18 2.25 6.87 1.39
C ARG A 18 3.26 6.31 2.39
N PHE A 19 2.85 5.33 3.20
CA PHE A 19 3.74 4.66 4.14
C PHE A 19 4.96 4.05 3.43
N LEU A 20 4.74 3.29 2.36
CA LEU A 20 5.81 2.63 1.60
C LEU A 20 6.75 3.64 0.95
N SER A 21 6.23 4.74 0.41
CA SER A 21 7.07 5.82 -0.14
C SER A 21 8.04 6.40 0.91
N VAL A 22 7.54 6.70 2.11
CA VAL A 22 8.38 7.22 3.20
C VAL A 22 9.32 6.14 3.74
N PHE A 23 8.84 4.90 3.88
CA PHE A 23 9.62 3.77 4.34
C PHE A 23 10.82 3.50 3.42
N ILE A 24 10.61 3.44 2.10
CA ILE A 24 11.69 3.21 1.13
C ILE A 24 12.72 4.35 1.18
N ALA A 25 12.25 5.60 1.23
CA ALA A 25 13.13 6.77 1.31
C ALA A 25 13.97 6.81 2.60
N GLY A 26 13.40 6.34 3.72
CA GLY A 26 14.02 6.37 5.05
C GLY A 26 14.68 5.06 5.51
N ALA A 27 14.61 3.98 4.73
CA ALA A 27 14.97 2.63 5.21
C ALA A 27 16.45 2.46 5.59
N GLY A 28 17.38 3.27 5.05
CA GLY A 28 18.80 3.26 5.43
C GLY A 28 19.57 1.96 5.17
N ASN A 29 18.90 0.92 4.67
CA ASN A 29 19.45 -0.40 4.40
C ASN A 29 18.89 -0.94 3.07
N PRO A 30 19.74 -1.43 2.15
CA PRO A 30 19.32 -1.88 0.82
C PRO A 30 18.28 -3.01 0.84
N PHE A 31 18.35 -3.91 1.82
CA PHE A 31 17.37 -5.00 1.95
C PHE A 31 15.97 -4.46 2.21
N TYR A 32 15.83 -3.54 3.17
CA TYR A 32 14.53 -2.95 3.51
C TYR A 32 14.00 -2.01 2.42
N GLN A 33 14.89 -1.34 1.68
CA GLN A 33 14.49 -0.59 0.48
C GLN A 33 13.88 -1.51 -0.58
N ALA A 34 14.55 -2.60 -0.93
CA ALA A 34 14.06 -3.57 -1.90
C ALA A 34 12.75 -4.25 -1.42
N LEU A 35 12.65 -4.56 -0.11
CA LEU A 35 11.43 -5.09 0.48
C LEU A 35 10.25 -4.12 0.33
N GLY A 36 10.47 -2.83 0.58
CA GLY A 36 9.45 -1.80 0.41
C GLY A 36 9.00 -1.67 -1.05
N GLN A 37 9.95 -1.69 -1.99
CA GLN A 37 9.66 -1.66 -3.43
C GLN A 37 8.83 -2.87 -3.86
N LEU A 38 9.21 -4.07 -3.44
CA LEU A 38 8.46 -5.29 -3.73
C LEU A 38 7.03 -5.24 -3.17
N ALA A 39 6.86 -4.76 -1.94
CA ALA A 39 5.55 -4.58 -1.33
C ALA A 39 4.70 -3.55 -2.11
N GLN A 40 5.31 -2.45 -2.55
CA GLN A 40 4.63 -1.41 -3.33
C GLN A 40 4.13 -1.94 -4.67
N GLU A 41 4.96 -2.66 -5.41
CA GLU A 41 4.57 -3.29 -6.66
C GLU A 41 3.46 -4.34 -6.46
N THR A 42 3.59 -5.15 -5.41
CA THR A 42 2.61 -6.20 -5.09
C THR A 42 1.24 -5.60 -4.78
N LEU A 43 1.18 -4.59 -3.90
CA LEU A 43 -0.07 -3.93 -3.53
C LEU A 43 -0.69 -3.16 -4.70
N THR A 44 0.13 -2.54 -5.56
CA THR A 44 -0.35 -1.87 -6.78
C THR A 44 -1.06 -2.87 -7.72
N ARG A 45 -0.48 -4.07 -7.90
CA ARG A 45 -1.11 -5.13 -8.70
C ARG A 45 -2.41 -5.63 -8.09
N TRP A 46 -2.50 -5.69 -6.76
CA TRP A 46 -3.74 -6.08 -6.07
C TRP A 46 -4.81 -4.99 -6.21
N GLN A 47 -4.43 -3.72 -6.04
CA GLN A 47 -5.32 -2.56 -6.25
C GLN A 47 -5.92 -2.54 -7.65
N ALA A 48 -5.14 -2.85 -8.68
CA ALA A 48 -5.63 -2.90 -10.06
C ALA A 48 -6.68 -4.02 -10.31
N ARG A 49 -6.77 -5.02 -9.43
CA ARG A 49 -7.69 -6.16 -9.56
C ARG A 49 -8.86 -6.11 -8.56
N LEU A 50 -8.89 -5.09 -7.70
CA LEU A 50 -9.93 -4.96 -6.68
C LEU A 50 -11.27 -4.60 -7.33
N PRO A 51 -12.38 -5.27 -6.95
CA PRO A 51 -13.70 -5.00 -7.50
C PRO A 51 -14.33 -3.70 -6.97
N CYS A 52 -13.77 -3.12 -5.90
CA CYS A 52 -14.27 -1.90 -5.27
C CYS A 52 -13.20 -0.80 -5.26
N ALA A 53 -13.66 0.46 -5.24
CA ALA A 53 -12.77 1.61 -5.15
C ALA A 53 -12.08 1.68 -3.77
N VAL A 54 -10.81 2.09 -3.77
CA VAL A 54 -10.08 2.41 -2.54
C VAL A 54 -10.70 3.66 -1.91
N ALA A 55 -10.90 3.64 -0.59
CA ALA A 55 -11.47 4.77 0.13
C ALA A 55 -10.52 5.98 0.09
N ASP A 56 -11.03 7.14 -0.32
CA ASP A 56 -10.29 8.40 -0.24
C ASP A 56 -10.29 8.91 1.20
N LYS A 57 -9.11 9.08 1.79
CA LYS A 57 -8.91 9.49 3.18
C LYS A 57 -7.77 10.51 3.25
N PRO A 58 -7.92 11.59 4.03
CA PRO A 58 -6.85 12.56 4.19
C PRO A 58 -5.63 11.91 4.85
N LEU A 59 -4.45 12.20 4.29
CA LEU A 59 -3.16 11.79 4.84
C LEU A 59 -2.53 12.99 5.54
N TYR A 60 -2.27 12.84 6.83
CA TYR A 60 -1.71 13.92 7.66
C TYR A 60 -0.18 13.91 7.73
N ARG A 61 0.48 12.95 7.06
CA ARG A 61 1.94 12.80 7.03
C ARG A 61 2.45 12.32 5.68
#